data_AF-A0AAP0S1V8-F1
#
_entry.id   AF-A0AAP0S1V8-F1
#
_cell.length_a   1.000
_cell.length_b   1.000
_cell.length_c   1.000
_cell.angle_alpha   90.00
_cell.angle_beta   90.00
_cell.angle_gamma   90.00
#
_symmetry.space_group_name_H-M   'P 1'
#
loop_
_entity.id
_entity.type
_entity.pdbx_description
1 polymer ?
#
loop_
_entity_poly.entity_id
_entity_poly.type
_entity_poly.pdbx_seq_one_letter_code
_entity_poly.pdbx_strand_id
1 'polypeptide(L)'
;MNLSQSNFLFILLLSILMADRALCIRIPDRISEGAKDTLDRPLKTAVFALGSFWRSEAVFGCLDGVVRTTVGYAGGAKINPEYRSLGDHAESVQIEYDPWLINFRQLLEVFWSSHDSRQVFGQGPDVGTQYRSIIFANGTEESRLAAISKEREQTKSKSSIVTTKILQLGKFYPAEHEHQKFELKRNHFFFS
;
A
#
# COMPACT_ATOMS: atom_id res chain seq x y z
N MET A 1 41.87 65.13 -12.23
CA MET A 1 42.16 63.92 -11.44
C MET A 1 40.85 63.41 -10.84
N ASN A 2 40.16 62.47 -11.49
CA ASN A 2 38.97 61.80 -10.92
C ASN A 2 39.08 60.28 -11.11
N LEU A 3 40.28 59.73 -10.86
CA LEU A 3 40.53 58.28 -10.80
C LEU A 3 40.01 57.64 -9.50
N SER A 4 39.35 58.39 -8.63
CA SER A 4 38.91 57.93 -7.29
C SER A 4 37.44 57.50 -7.22
N GLN A 5 36.60 57.79 -8.22
CA GLN A 5 35.16 57.44 -8.15
C GLN A 5 34.82 56.10 -8.80
N SER A 6 35.65 55.60 -9.72
CA SER A 6 35.40 54.32 -10.41
C SER A 6 35.71 53.09 -9.53
N ASN A 7 36.72 53.18 -8.65
CA ASN A 7 37.08 52.08 -7.75
C ASN A 7 36.17 51.95 -6.53
N PHE A 8 35.38 52.96 -6.19
CA PHE A 8 34.43 52.88 -5.07
C PHE A 8 33.15 52.13 -5.48
N LEU A 9 32.70 52.29 -6.73
CA LEU A 9 31.53 51.60 -7.24
C LEU A 9 31.78 50.10 -7.48
N PHE A 10 33.02 49.73 -7.81
CA PHE A 10 33.41 48.32 -8.03
C PHE A 10 33.59 47.54 -6.72
N ILE A 11 34.06 48.19 -5.63
CA ILE A 11 34.17 47.54 -4.31
C ILE A 11 32.79 47.41 -3.65
N LEU A 12 31.86 48.33 -3.90
CA LEU A 12 30.48 48.20 -3.39
C LEU A 12 29.74 47.02 -4.04
N LEU A 13 29.97 46.75 -5.33
CA LEU A 13 29.34 45.62 -6.03
C LEU A 13 29.91 44.24 -5.65
N LEU A 14 31.14 44.16 -5.11
CA LEU A 14 31.72 42.90 -4.63
C LEU A 14 31.32 42.55 -3.19
N SER A 15 30.78 43.50 -2.42
CA SER A 15 30.26 43.25 -1.06
C SER A 15 28.86 42.64 -1.04
N ILE A 16 28.12 42.71 -2.15
CA ILE A 16 26.75 42.17 -2.26
C ILE A 16 26.76 40.65 -2.55
N LEU A 17 27.92 40.04 -2.82
CA LEU A 17 28.03 38.61 -3.14
C LEU A 17 28.36 37.68 -1.95
N MET A 18 28.37 38.19 -0.70
CA MET A 18 28.70 37.39 0.50
C MET A 18 27.74 37.61 1.69
N ALA A 19 26.56 38.18 1.45
CA ALA A 19 25.49 38.30 2.46
C ALA A 19 24.28 37.45 2.07
N ASP A 20 24.54 36.19 1.71
CA ASP A 20 23.52 35.15 1.74
C ASP A 20 23.88 34.18 2.86
N ARG A 21 22.86 33.65 3.55
CA ARG A 21 22.91 32.77 4.74
C ARG A 21 22.87 33.45 6.11
N ALA A 22 21.76 34.12 6.41
CA ALA A 22 21.11 33.99 7.73
C ALA A 22 19.68 34.56 7.72
N LEU A 23 18.82 34.08 6.81
CA LEU A 23 17.40 34.03 7.15
C LEU A 23 17.20 32.74 7.95
N CYS A 24 17.28 32.85 9.27
CA CYS A 24 16.62 31.88 10.13
C CYS A 24 15.14 31.89 9.74
N ILE A 25 14.72 30.89 8.97
CA ILE A 25 13.32 30.58 8.78
C ILE A 25 12.80 30.26 10.17
N ARG A 26 12.17 31.23 10.83
CA ARG A 26 11.24 30.93 11.92
C ARG A 26 10.06 30.24 11.25
N ILE A 27 10.17 28.92 11.13
CA ILE A 27 9.02 28.05 10.94
C ILE A 27 8.19 28.30 12.22
N PRO A 28 6.98 28.90 12.15
CA PRO A 28 6.13 28.88 13.31
C PRO A 28 5.88 27.41 13.60
N ASP A 29 6.13 26.98 14.84
CA ASP A 29 5.73 25.69 15.37
C ASP A 29 4.23 25.51 15.16
N ARG A 30 3.85 25.05 13.97
CA ARG A 30 2.61 24.31 13.77
C ARG A 30 2.93 22.90 14.26
N ILE A 31 2.97 22.77 15.58
CA ILE A 31 2.54 21.52 16.17
C ILE A 31 1.13 21.32 15.64
N SER A 32 1.00 20.43 14.66
CA SER A 32 -0.29 20.00 14.15
C SER A 32 -1.04 19.44 15.36
N GLU A 33 -2.07 20.16 15.82
CA GLU A 33 -3.07 19.65 16.74
C GLU A 33 -3.81 18.39 16.19
N GLY A 34 -3.46 17.92 14.98
CA GLY A 34 -4.00 16.69 14.38
C GLY A 34 -3.31 15.39 14.81
N ALA A 35 -2.16 15.41 15.49
CA ALA A 35 -1.49 14.16 15.89
C ALA A 35 -2.20 13.41 17.04
N LYS A 36 -3.11 14.08 17.76
CA LYS A 36 -3.83 13.48 18.89
C LYS A 36 -5.19 12.89 18.51
N ASP A 37 -5.73 13.22 17.33
CA ASP A 37 -7.08 12.82 16.90
C ASP A 37 -7.11 11.56 16.01
N THR A 38 -5.93 10.98 15.71
CA THR A 38 -5.82 9.73 14.92
C THR A 38 -5.83 8.47 15.77
N LEU A 39 -5.51 8.57 17.08
CA LEU A 39 -5.32 7.40 17.94
C LEU A 39 -6.63 6.73 18.43
N ASP A 40 -7.77 7.43 18.38
CA ASP A 40 -9.07 6.93 18.85
C ASP A 40 -10.03 6.49 17.73
N ARG A 41 -9.59 6.55 16.47
CA ARG A 41 -10.46 6.16 15.34
C ARG A 41 -10.41 4.65 15.14
N PRO A 42 -11.58 3.96 15.11
CA PRO A 42 -11.59 2.52 14.90
C PRO A 42 -11.09 2.20 13.49
N LEU A 43 -9.93 1.53 13.44
CA LEU A 43 -9.38 1.01 12.19
C LEU A 43 -10.30 -0.08 11.62
N LYS A 44 -10.26 -0.21 10.30
CA LYS A 44 -10.91 -1.32 9.58
C LYS A 44 -9.88 -2.25 9.01
N THR A 45 -10.31 -3.48 8.72
CA THR A 45 -9.45 -4.51 8.16
C THR A 45 -10.00 -5.01 6.84
N ALA A 46 -9.14 -5.11 5.83
CA ALA A 46 -9.42 -5.80 4.57
C ALA A 46 -8.42 -6.96 4.38
N VAL A 47 -8.83 -8.03 3.70
CA VAL A 47 -7.94 -9.15 3.39
C VAL A 47 -8.08 -9.53 1.92
N PHE A 48 -6.94 -9.64 1.22
CA PHE A 48 -6.89 -10.00 -0.20
C PHE A 48 -5.83 -11.06 -0.46
N ALA A 49 -6.05 -11.88 -1.49
CA ALA A 49 -5.05 -12.72 -2.13
C ALA A 49 -4.92 -12.29 -3.60
N LEU A 50 -3.70 -12.01 -4.06
CA LEU A 50 -3.46 -11.43 -5.39
C LEU A 50 -2.08 -11.80 -5.96
N GLY A 51 -1.64 -13.03 -5.69
CA GLY A 51 -0.32 -13.54 -6.07
C GLY A 51 0.61 -13.67 -4.86
N SER A 52 1.92 -13.56 -5.10
CA SER A 52 2.91 -13.53 -4.03
C SER A 52 2.56 -12.48 -2.97
N PHE A 53 2.46 -12.90 -1.72
CA PHE A 53 2.16 -12.01 -0.60
C PHE A 53 3.24 -10.93 -0.36
N TRP A 54 4.48 -11.14 -0.79
CA TRP A 54 5.57 -10.16 -0.60
C TRP A 54 5.35 -8.93 -1.49
N ARG A 55 4.99 -9.17 -2.76
CA ARG A 55 4.57 -8.11 -3.68
C ARG A 55 3.26 -7.48 -3.22
N SER A 56 2.29 -8.31 -2.82
CA SER A 56 1.00 -7.85 -2.33
C SER A 56 1.14 -6.90 -1.14
N GLU A 57 2.00 -7.24 -0.17
CA GLU A 57 2.24 -6.40 1.00
C GLU A 57 2.88 -5.07 0.67
N ALA A 58 3.83 -5.06 -0.27
CA ALA A 58 4.47 -3.82 -0.72
C ALA A 58 3.49 -2.89 -1.43
N VAL A 59 2.58 -3.44 -2.24
CA VAL A 59 1.53 -2.67 -2.93
C VAL A 59 0.66 -1.88 -1.95
N PHE A 60 0.22 -2.51 -0.85
CA PHE A 60 -0.67 -1.85 0.12
C PHE A 60 0.06 -1.11 1.23
N GLY A 61 1.25 -1.56 1.61
CA GLY A 61 2.00 -1.04 2.76
C GLY A 61 2.49 0.40 2.61
N CYS A 62 2.48 0.93 1.38
CA CYS A 62 2.93 2.29 1.06
C CYS A 62 1.78 3.28 0.86
N LEU A 63 0.52 2.86 1.06
CA LEU A 63 -0.64 3.71 0.81
C LEU A 63 -0.92 4.61 2.01
N ASP A 64 -1.16 5.90 1.75
CA ASP A 64 -1.66 6.81 2.77
C ASP A 64 -2.98 6.29 3.36
N GLY A 65 -3.05 6.26 4.69
CA GLY A 65 -4.19 5.70 5.42
C GLY A 65 -4.10 4.21 5.73
N VAL A 66 -3.16 3.47 5.14
CA VAL A 66 -2.84 2.12 5.61
C VAL A 66 -1.92 2.22 6.81
N VAL A 67 -2.37 1.66 7.94
CA VAL A 67 -1.66 1.72 9.22
C VAL A 67 -0.75 0.52 9.40
N ARG A 68 -1.22 -0.66 9.00
CA ARG A 68 -0.46 -1.91 9.11
C ARG A 68 -0.86 -2.88 8.02
N THR A 69 0.13 -3.58 7.48
CA THR A 69 -0.09 -4.78 6.67
C THR A 69 0.48 -6.01 7.37
N THR A 70 -0.06 -7.18 7.12
CA THR A 70 0.46 -8.46 7.62
C THR A 70 0.23 -9.52 6.56
N VAL A 71 1.27 -10.25 6.18
CA VAL A 71 1.14 -11.36 5.24
C VAL A 71 0.80 -12.65 5.97
N GLY A 72 0.09 -13.54 5.29
CA GLY A 72 -0.41 -14.77 5.87
C GLY A 72 -1.15 -15.68 4.90
N TYR A 73 -1.89 -16.62 5.46
CA TYR A 73 -2.60 -17.68 4.76
C TYR A 73 -4.09 -17.63 5.09
N ALA A 74 -4.94 -17.64 4.06
CA ALA A 74 -6.40 -17.61 4.25
C ALA A 74 -7.14 -18.38 3.14
N GLY A 75 -8.42 -18.70 3.39
CA GLY A 75 -9.29 -19.33 2.39
C GLY A 75 -9.07 -20.82 2.16
N GLY A 76 -8.37 -21.49 3.08
CA GLY A 76 -8.23 -22.95 3.14
C GLY A 76 -8.77 -23.53 4.45
N ALA A 77 -8.72 -24.85 4.57
CA ALA A 77 -9.19 -25.62 5.72
C ALA A 77 -8.07 -26.10 6.65
N LYS A 78 -6.81 -26.08 6.20
CA LYS A 78 -5.68 -26.54 7.03
C LYS A 78 -5.53 -25.69 8.29
N ILE A 79 -5.42 -26.35 9.45
CA ILE A 79 -5.16 -25.67 10.72
C ILE A 79 -3.65 -25.40 10.84
N ASN A 80 -3.30 -24.18 11.25
CA ASN A 80 -1.92 -23.72 11.43
C ASN A 80 -1.04 -24.01 10.19
N PRO A 81 -1.39 -23.46 9.01
CA PRO A 81 -0.54 -23.54 7.83
C PRO A 81 0.80 -22.85 8.08
N GLU A 82 1.84 -23.35 7.40
CA GLU A 82 3.19 -22.78 7.35
C GLU A 82 3.59 -22.66 5.88
N TYR A 83 4.60 -21.83 5.56
CA TYR A 83 4.95 -21.52 4.16
C TYR A 83 5.19 -22.76 3.30
N ARG A 84 5.88 -23.77 3.84
CA ARG A 84 6.20 -25.02 3.14
C ARG A 84 5.04 -26.00 3.07
N SER A 85 3.96 -25.75 3.80
CA SER A 85 2.84 -26.67 3.95
C SER A 85 1.53 -25.91 4.22
N LEU A 86 1.17 -25.00 3.33
CA LEU A 86 -0.02 -24.15 3.50
C LEU A 86 -1.35 -24.85 3.14
N GLY A 87 -1.30 -26.02 2.51
CA GLY A 87 -2.49 -26.78 2.10
C GLY A 87 -3.27 -26.07 1.00
N ASP A 88 -4.56 -25.87 1.20
CA ASP A 88 -5.48 -25.21 0.26
C ASP A 88 -5.61 -23.70 0.52
N HIS A 89 -4.81 -23.12 1.42
CA HIS A 89 -4.79 -21.68 1.63
C HIS A 89 -4.27 -20.92 0.39
N ALA A 90 -4.59 -19.63 0.32
CA ALA A 90 -3.94 -18.67 -0.56
C ALA A 90 -2.99 -17.80 0.25
N GLU A 91 -1.88 -17.41 -0.36
CA GLU A 91 -1.07 -16.30 0.12
C GLU A 91 -1.91 -15.03 0.12
N SER A 92 -1.98 -14.38 1.27
CA SER A 92 -2.90 -13.29 1.52
C SER A 92 -2.22 -12.16 2.28
N VAL A 93 -2.73 -10.94 2.09
CA VAL A 93 -2.35 -9.75 2.86
C VAL A 93 -3.56 -9.25 3.63
N GLN A 94 -3.40 -9.08 4.94
CA GLN A 94 -4.30 -8.35 5.81
C GLN A 94 -3.85 -6.90 5.89
N ILE A 95 -4.79 -5.97 5.74
CA ILE A 95 -4.56 -4.53 5.66
C ILE A 95 -5.43 -3.88 6.73
N GLU A 96 -4.81 -3.28 7.73
CA GLU A 96 -5.47 -2.40 8.69
C GLU A 96 -5.31 -0.95 8.24
N TYR A 97 -6.43 -0.25 8.13
CA TYR A 97 -6.49 1.07 7.52
C TYR A 97 -7.44 2.01 8.27
N ASP A 98 -7.13 3.30 8.22
CA ASP A 98 -8.01 4.37 8.69
C ASP A 98 -9.07 4.66 7.61
N PRO A 99 -10.37 4.35 7.85
CA PRO A 99 -11.43 4.55 6.87
C PRO A 99 -11.67 6.02 6.50
N TRP A 100 -11.11 6.98 7.24
CA TRP A 100 -11.18 8.41 6.94
C TRP A 100 -10.14 8.86 5.91
N LEU A 101 -9.05 8.13 5.78
CA LEU A 101 -7.95 8.44 4.85
C LEU A 101 -8.05 7.59 3.58
N ILE A 102 -8.36 6.30 3.73
CA ILE A 102 -8.56 5.37 2.63
C ILE A 102 -9.74 4.46 2.90
N ASN A 103 -10.58 4.20 1.90
CA ASN A 103 -11.74 3.33 2.06
C ASN A 103 -11.63 2.03 1.25
N PHE A 104 -12.50 1.07 1.56
CA PHE A 104 -12.49 -0.24 0.91
C PHE A 104 -12.60 -0.20 -0.62
N ARG A 105 -13.28 0.80 -1.23
CA ARG A 105 -13.35 0.91 -2.70
C ARG A 105 -11.99 1.28 -3.28
N GLN A 106 -11.25 2.18 -2.63
CA GLN A 106 -9.89 2.54 -3.05
C GLN A 106 -8.94 1.35 -2.91
N LEU A 107 -9.08 0.56 -1.83
CA LEU A 107 -8.34 -0.69 -1.68
C LEU A 107 -8.67 -1.70 -2.79
N LEU A 108 -9.94 -1.81 -3.20
CA LEU A 108 -10.35 -2.63 -4.34
C LEU A 108 -9.76 -2.11 -5.66
N GLU A 109 -9.71 -0.80 -5.88
CA GLU A 109 -9.07 -0.21 -7.07
C GLU A 109 -7.59 -0.58 -7.17
N VAL A 110 -6.86 -0.49 -6.06
CA VAL A 110 -5.46 -0.94 -5.96
C VAL A 110 -5.36 -2.45 -6.19
N PHE A 111 -6.24 -3.25 -5.60
CA PHE A 111 -6.28 -4.69 -5.81
C PHE A 111 -6.39 -5.03 -7.30
N TRP A 112 -7.33 -4.44 -8.03
CA TRP A 112 -7.56 -4.72 -9.45
C TRP A 112 -6.42 -4.22 -10.37
N SER A 113 -5.70 -3.18 -9.99
CA SER A 113 -4.58 -2.64 -10.79
C SER A 113 -3.25 -3.36 -10.53
N SER A 114 -3.15 -4.15 -9.46
CA SER A 114 -1.87 -4.70 -8.97
C SER A 114 -1.60 -6.15 -9.39
N HIS A 115 -2.55 -6.81 -10.06
CA HIS A 115 -2.39 -8.18 -10.54
C HIS A 115 -3.31 -8.47 -11.73
N ASP A 116 -3.07 -9.58 -12.44
CA ASP A 116 -3.95 -10.08 -13.50
C ASP A 116 -5.06 -10.95 -12.90
N SER A 117 -6.22 -10.34 -12.69
CA SER A 117 -7.42 -10.96 -12.14
C SER A 117 -8.07 -12.05 -13.00
N ARG A 118 -7.47 -12.40 -14.15
CA ARG A 118 -7.96 -13.41 -15.10
C ARG A 118 -7.08 -14.66 -15.12
N GLN A 119 -5.92 -14.65 -14.43
CA GLN A 119 -5.08 -15.83 -14.26
C GLN A 119 -5.68 -16.80 -13.24
N VAL A 120 -5.61 -18.11 -13.51
CA VAL A 120 -6.25 -19.16 -12.68
C VAL A 120 -5.24 -19.96 -11.87
N PHE A 121 -4.09 -20.31 -12.47
CA PHE A 121 -3.11 -21.25 -11.91
C PHE A 121 -1.84 -20.57 -11.39
N GLY A 122 -1.94 -19.28 -11.08
CA GLY A 122 -0.79 -18.49 -10.68
C GLY A 122 -1.01 -17.00 -10.88
N GLN A 123 0.03 -16.24 -10.58
CA GLN A 123 0.08 -14.81 -10.84
C GLN A 123 1.45 -14.42 -11.39
N GLY A 124 1.48 -13.95 -12.64
CA GLY A 124 2.74 -13.62 -13.33
C GLY A 124 3.68 -14.85 -13.40
N PRO A 125 4.92 -14.77 -12.88
CA PRO A 125 5.84 -15.91 -12.86
C PRO A 125 5.52 -16.96 -11.79
N ASP A 126 4.68 -16.62 -10.80
CA ASP A 126 4.40 -17.46 -9.65
C ASP A 126 3.29 -18.46 -10.00
N VAL A 127 3.63 -19.75 -10.07
CA VAL A 127 2.71 -20.83 -10.45
C VAL A 127 2.27 -21.61 -9.22
N GLY A 128 0.97 -21.81 -9.08
CA GLY A 128 0.38 -22.56 -7.98
C GLY A 128 -0.95 -22.00 -7.51
N THR A 129 -1.77 -22.87 -6.92
CA THR A 129 -3.10 -22.49 -6.42
C THR A 129 -3.01 -21.50 -5.26
N GLN A 130 -1.90 -21.45 -4.54
CA GLN A 130 -1.66 -20.50 -3.45
C GLN A 130 -1.62 -19.04 -3.91
N TYR A 131 -1.33 -18.78 -5.20
CA TYR A 131 -1.22 -17.43 -5.76
C TYR A 131 -2.51 -16.93 -6.43
N ARG A 132 -3.62 -17.65 -6.24
CA ARG A 132 -4.92 -17.32 -6.86
C ARG A 132 -5.50 -16.01 -6.31
N SER A 133 -6.28 -15.33 -7.15
CA SER A 133 -6.95 -14.08 -6.80
C SER A 133 -8.21 -14.29 -5.95
N ILE A 134 -8.29 -13.65 -4.77
CA ILE A 134 -9.42 -13.70 -3.85
C ILE A 134 -9.61 -12.34 -3.17
N ILE A 135 -10.87 -11.89 -3.10
CA ILE A 135 -11.32 -10.84 -2.19
C ILE A 135 -12.02 -11.51 -1.01
N PHE A 136 -11.49 -11.36 0.20
CA PHE A 136 -12.18 -11.79 1.41
C PHE A 136 -13.02 -10.63 1.93
N ALA A 137 -14.34 -10.78 1.87
CA ALA A 137 -15.29 -9.75 2.26
C ALA A 137 -16.04 -10.16 3.53
N ASN A 138 -16.11 -9.25 4.50
CA ASN A 138 -16.82 -9.46 5.75
C ASN A 138 -18.08 -8.58 5.83
N GLY A 139 -19.21 -9.23 6.06
CA GLY A 139 -20.50 -8.55 6.13
C GLY A 139 -21.06 -8.15 4.76
N THR A 140 -22.23 -7.53 4.79
CA THR A 140 -23.04 -7.26 3.61
C THR A 140 -22.48 -6.14 2.74
N GLU A 141 -21.96 -5.06 3.34
CA GLU A 141 -21.46 -3.92 2.57
C GLU A 141 -20.18 -4.27 1.80
N GLU A 142 -19.15 -4.87 2.43
CA GLU A 142 -17.93 -5.27 1.71
C GLU A 142 -18.23 -6.27 0.58
N SER A 143 -19.13 -7.22 0.83
CA SER A 143 -19.54 -8.21 -0.18
C SER A 143 -20.18 -7.53 -1.39
N ARG A 144 -21.07 -6.56 -1.15
CA ARG A 144 -21.70 -5.75 -2.20
C ARG A 144 -20.69 -4.92 -2.98
N LEU A 145 -19.74 -4.27 -2.28
CA LEU A 145 -18.70 -3.46 -2.89
C LEU A 145 -17.75 -4.31 -3.75
N ALA A 146 -17.33 -5.47 -3.24
CA ALA A 146 -16.51 -6.42 -3.96
C ALA A 146 -17.22 -6.89 -5.24
N ALA A 147 -18.49 -7.28 -5.14
CA ALA A 147 -19.28 -7.74 -6.29
C ALA A 147 -19.40 -6.67 -7.38
N ILE A 148 -19.79 -5.43 -7.01
CA ILE A 148 -19.88 -4.31 -7.95
C ILE A 148 -18.50 -4.01 -8.58
N SER A 149 -17.43 -4.05 -7.79
CA SER A 149 -16.08 -3.81 -8.32
C SER A 149 -15.63 -4.90 -9.29
N LYS A 150 -15.99 -6.16 -9.02
CA LYS A 150 -15.70 -7.30 -9.91
C LYS A 150 -16.48 -7.20 -11.22
N GLU A 151 -17.75 -6.80 -11.17
CA GLU A 151 -18.54 -6.54 -12.37
C GLU A 151 -17.91 -5.43 -13.22
N ARG A 152 -17.48 -4.33 -12.61
CA ARG A 152 -16.75 -3.26 -13.31
C ARG A 152 -15.47 -3.78 -13.95
N GLU A 153 -14.68 -4.57 -13.23
CA GLU A 153 -13.46 -5.18 -13.79
C GLU A 153 -13.77 -6.11 -14.96
N GLN A 154 -14.86 -6.86 -14.88
CA GLN A 154 -15.33 -7.74 -15.95
C GLN A 154 -15.69 -6.95 -17.22
N THR A 155 -16.27 -5.76 -17.09
CA THR A 155 -16.62 -4.94 -18.27
C THR A 155 -15.42 -4.44 -19.07
N LYS A 156 -14.20 -4.43 -18.50
CA LYS A 156 -12.99 -3.99 -19.19
C LYS A 156 -12.59 -4.90 -20.36
N SER A 157 -13.03 -6.15 -20.36
CA SER A 157 -12.78 -7.07 -21.47
C SER A 157 -13.93 -8.06 -21.62
N LYS A 158 -14.50 -8.13 -22.83
CA LYS A 158 -15.57 -9.09 -23.17
C LYS A 158 -15.04 -10.47 -23.55
N SER A 159 -13.75 -10.59 -23.85
CA SER A 159 -13.12 -11.83 -24.34
C SER A 159 -12.45 -12.66 -23.25
N SER A 160 -12.45 -12.19 -22.00
CA SER A 160 -11.78 -12.84 -20.88
C SER A 160 -12.59 -12.70 -19.60
N ILE A 161 -12.58 -13.74 -18.76
CA ILE A 161 -13.38 -13.81 -17.53
C ILE A 161 -12.51 -13.48 -16.32
N VAL A 162 -13.01 -12.63 -15.43
CA VAL A 162 -12.40 -12.36 -14.13
C VAL A 162 -12.58 -13.58 -13.22
N THR A 163 -11.47 -14.18 -12.82
CA THR A 163 -11.42 -15.46 -12.07
C THR A 163 -11.35 -15.24 -10.57
N THR A 164 -11.13 -13.99 -10.12
CA THR A 164 -11.14 -13.58 -8.71
C THR A 164 -12.35 -14.12 -7.95
N LYS A 165 -12.12 -14.84 -6.86
CA LYS A 165 -13.20 -15.30 -5.98
C LYS A 165 -13.56 -14.21 -4.97
N ILE A 166 -14.83 -14.13 -4.59
CA ILE A 166 -15.28 -13.32 -3.45
C ILE A 166 -15.77 -14.31 -2.40
N LEU A 167 -15.07 -14.36 -1.26
CA LEU A 167 -15.34 -15.34 -0.20
C LEU A 167 -15.51 -14.63 1.14
N GLN A 168 -16.26 -15.23 2.05
CA GLN A 168 -16.24 -14.80 3.44
C GLN A 168 -14.87 -15.13 4.06
N LEU A 169 -14.33 -14.22 4.88
CA LEU A 169 -13.10 -14.51 5.60
C LEU A 169 -13.38 -15.54 6.70
N GLY A 170 -12.70 -16.69 6.62
CA GLY A 170 -12.59 -17.65 7.71
C GLY A 170 -11.51 -17.20 8.70
N LYS A 171 -10.61 -18.11 9.07
CA LYS A 171 -9.43 -17.76 9.87
C LYS A 171 -8.29 -17.25 8.96
N PHE A 172 -7.69 -16.15 9.36
CA PHE A 172 -6.41 -15.67 8.82
C PHE A 172 -5.27 -16.16 9.72
N TYR A 173 -4.25 -16.75 9.11
CA TYR A 173 -3.05 -17.21 9.81
C TYR A 173 -1.87 -16.33 9.40
N PRO A 174 -1.33 -15.48 10.28
CA PRO A 174 -0.11 -14.73 9.99
C PRO A 174 1.02 -15.67 9.59
N ALA A 175 1.76 -15.32 8.53
CA ALA A 175 2.96 -16.04 8.13
C ALA A 175 4.12 -15.73 9.09
N GLU A 176 5.17 -16.54 8.96
CA GLU A 176 6.40 -16.47 9.72
C GLU A 176 7.06 -15.08 9.60
N HIS A 177 7.81 -14.69 10.63
CA HIS A 177 8.35 -13.33 10.76
C HIS A 177 9.29 -12.95 9.60
N GLU A 178 10.02 -13.91 9.03
CA GLU A 178 10.88 -13.68 7.86
C GLU A 178 10.12 -13.23 6.60
N HIS A 179 8.83 -13.56 6.50
CA HIS A 179 8.00 -13.18 5.35
C HIS A 179 7.38 -11.78 5.49
N GLN A 180 7.31 -11.26 6.71
CA GLN A 180 6.73 -9.95 6.99
C GLN A 180 7.64 -8.83 6.48
N LYS A 181 7.07 -7.89 5.73
CA LYS A 181 7.74 -6.74 5.12
C LYS A 181 8.89 -7.13 4.20
N PHE A 182 8.84 -8.29 3.55
CA PHE A 182 9.99 -8.82 2.81
C PHE A 182 10.50 -7.85 1.72
N GLU A 183 9.63 -7.40 0.81
CA GLU A 183 10.00 -6.45 -0.24
C GLU A 183 10.27 -5.04 0.31
N LEU A 184 9.49 -4.59 1.30
CA LEU A 184 9.64 -3.27 1.93
C LEU A 184 10.99 -3.12 2.64
N LYS A 185 11.50 -4.19 3.28
CA LYS A 185 12.83 -4.20 3.91
C LYS A 185 13.98 -4.13 2.90
N ARG A 186 13.75 -4.59 1.66
CA ARG A 186 14.80 -4.75 0.63
C ARG A 186 14.82 -3.59 -0.36
N ASN A 187 13.68 -2.96 -0.62
CA ASN A 187 13.55 -1.90 -1.60
C ASN A 187 13.31 -0.56 -0.90
N HIS A 188 14.40 0.16 -0.63
CA HIS A 188 14.35 1.47 0.04
C HIS A 188 13.61 2.54 -0.78
N PHE A 189 13.45 2.33 -2.09
CA PHE A 189 12.78 3.26 -3.01
C PHE A 189 11.28 3.45 -2.72
N PHE A 190 10.62 2.50 -2.05
CA PHE A 190 9.21 2.65 -1.71
C PHE A 190 8.94 3.71 -0.62
N PHE A 191 9.98 4.26 0.00
CA PHE A 191 9.90 5.25 1.09
C PHE A 191 10.52 6.62 0.75
N SER A 192 10.91 6.85 -0.51
CA SER A 192 11.49 8.13 -1.00
C SER A 192 10.53 8.86 -1.92
#